data_AF-A0A6J4R8I3-F1
#
_entry.id   AF-A0A6J4R8I3-F1
#
_cell.length_a   1.000
_cell.length_b   1.000
_cell.length_c   1.000
_cell.angle_alpha   90.00
_cell.angle_beta   90.00
_cell.angle_gamma   90.00
#
_symmetry.space_group_name_H-M   'P 1'
#
loop_
_entity.id
_entity.type
_entity.pdbx_description
1 polymer ?
#
loop_
_entity_poly.entity_id
_entity_poly.type
_entity_poly.pdbx_seq_one_letter_code
_entity_poly.pdbx_strand_id
1 'polypeptide(L)'
;MTDSEVILSGLPSLDGQSNATATGRMFNRMMAVFSEYQRDDLIETMAQGRRGLARAGKIMPSRYPPYGYEYDRDRRTYFVDEGRMEVVRTLFRMVGAEGKALWAVKRAFDAAGYETRRGGFWHVSTLRDMVLNDVYKPHTREELRTLGVKEEVLDGLDECAPHGVS
;
A
#
# COMPACT_ATOMS: atom_id res chain seq x y z
N MET A 1 48.08 -38.44 -26.71
CA MET A 1 46.61 -38.40 -26.91
C MET A 1 46.03 -37.99 -25.58
N THR A 2 45.38 -36.82 -25.57
CA THR A 2 45.33 -35.81 -24.51
C THR A 2 44.45 -36.14 -23.30
N ASP A 3 45.01 -35.85 -22.13
CA ASP A 3 44.37 -35.61 -20.83
C ASP A 3 42.98 -34.99 -20.94
N SER A 4 41.97 -35.68 -20.42
CA SER A 4 40.59 -35.18 -20.28
C SER A 4 40.16 -35.06 -18.81
N GLU A 5 41.10 -35.03 -17.85
CA GLU A 5 40.79 -35.14 -16.42
C GLU A 5 41.33 -33.97 -15.56
N VAL A 6 41.43 -32.75 -16.11
CA VAL A 6 41.98 -31.59 -15.36
C VAL A 6 41.08 -30.34 -15.36
N ILE A 7 39.95 -30.31 -16.07
CA ILE A 7 39.15 -29.06 -16.20
C ILE A 7 37.90 -29.06 -15.31
N LEU A 8 38.01 -29.34 -14.01
CA LEU A 8 36.93 -29.10 -13.03
C LEU A 8 37.41 -28.82 -11.59
N SER A 9 38.60 -28.25 -11.38
CA SER A 9 39.10 -27.90 -10.03
C SER A 9 39.29 -26.41 -9.75
N GLY A 10 38.80 -25.53 -10.63
CA GLY A 10 39.08 -24.09 -10.60
C GLY A 10 37.92 -23.17 -10.29
N LEU A 11 36.77 -23.64 -9.78
CA LEU A 11 35.76 -22.72 -9.26
C LEU A 11 36.16 -22.35 -7.83
N PRO A 12 36.51 -21.08 -7.54
CA PRO A 12 36.71 -20.65 -6.17
C PRO A 12 35.37 -20.87 -5.46
N SER A 13 35.40 -21.79 -4.52
CA SER A 13 34.30 -22.07 -3.61
C SER A 13 33.87 -20.77 -2.92
N LEU A 14 32.56 -20.63 -2.68
CA LEU A 14 31.88 -19.45 -2.09
C LEU A 14 32.28 -19.22 -0.61
N ASP A 15 33.56 -19.37 -0.29
CA ASP A 15 34.09 -19.48 1.08
C ASP A 15 34.47 -18.10 1.64
N GLY A 16 34.55 -17.09 0.76
CA GLY A 16 34.84 -15.71 1.13
C GLY A 16 33.80 -15.08 2.07
N GLN A 17 32.64 -15.72 2.25
CA GLN A 17 31.55 -15.27 3.13
C GLN A 17 31.43 -16.12 4.42
N SER A 18 32.39 -16.99 4.71
CA SER A 18 32.39 -17.75 5.98
C SER A 18 32.75 -16.85 7.16
N ASN A 19 31.85 -16.76 8.17
CA ASN A 19 32.09 -16.08 9.44
C ASN A 19 33.25 -16.68 10.26
N ALA A 20 33.77 -17.85 9.86
CA ALA A 20 34.89 -18.50 10.53
C ALA A 20 36.20 -17.71 10.35
N THR A 21 36.36 -16.96 9.25
CA THR A 21 37.58 -16.20 8.97
C THR A 21 37.45 -14.71 9.34
N ALA A 22 38.57 -14.06 9.69
CA ALA A 22 38.58 -12.62 9.95
C ALA A 22 38.11 -11.82 8.72
N THR A 23 38.52 -12.23 7.53
CA THR A 23 38.13 -11.63 6.24
C THR A 23 36.63 -11.77 5.97
N GLY A 24 36.04 -12.95 6.20
CA GLY A 24 34.60 -13.16 6.01
C GLY A 24 33.75 -12.37 7.00
N ARG A 25 34.17 -12.26 8.27
CA ARG A 25 33.50 -11.37 9.24
C ARG A 25 33.55 -9.90 8.84
N MET A 26 34.69 -9.45 8.30
CA MET A 26 34.84 -8.08 7.79
C MET A 26 33.92 -7.85 6.58
N PHE A 27 33.93 -8.75 5.61
CA PHE A 27 33.09 -8.68 4.42
C PHE A 27 31.60 -8.65 4.77
N ASN A 28 31.15 -9.53 5.68
CA ASN A 28 29.75 -9.58 6.11
C ASN A 28 29.32 -8.29 6.83
N ARG A 29 30.19 -7.69 7.65
CA ARG A 29 29.92 -6.37 8.26
C ARG A 29 29.80 -5.27 7.20
N MET A 30 30.68 -5.27 6.20
CA MET A 30 30.61 -4.32 5.09
C MET A 30 29.34 -4.50 4.26
N MET A 31 28.93 -5.75 3.99
CA MET A 31 27.68 -6.04 3.30
C MET A 31 26.46 -5.61 4.11
N ALA A 32 26.48 -5.73 5.43
CA ALA A 32 25.40 -5.23 6.28
C ALA A 32 25.26 -3.71 6.15
N VAL A 33 26.37 -2.97 6.29
CA VAL A 33 26.39 -1.51 6.12
C VAL A 33 25.94 -1.11 4.72
N PHE A 34 26.38 -1.83 3.69
CA PHE A 34 25.98 -1.57 2.31
C PHE A 34 24.48 -1.86 2.09
N SER A 35 23.94 -2.90 2.70
CA SER A 35 22.52 -3.24 2.62
C SER A 35 21.64 -2.20 3.31
N GLU A 36 22.10 -1.67 4.45
CA GLU A 36 21.46 -0.54 5.13
C GLU A 36 21.46 0.71 4.24
N TYR A 37 22.62 1.04 3.66
CA TYR A 37 22.74 2.15 2.71
C TYR A 37 21.80 2.01 1.52
N GLN A 38 21.78 0.84 0.86
CA GLN A 38 20.89 0.60 -0.29
C GLN A 38 19.41 0.73 0.09
N ARG A 39 19.05 0.30 1.30
CA ARG A 39 17.69 0.44 1.80
C ARG A 39 17.31 1.91 1.95
N ASP A 40 18.19 2.72 2.53
CA ASP A 40 17.95 4.14 2.75
C ASP A 40 17.89 4.91 1.42
N ASP A 41 18.79 4.64 0.48
CA ASP A 41 18.81 5.21 -0.86
C ASP A 41 17.53 4.87 -1.65
N LEU A 42 17.06 3.62 -1.56
CA LEU A 42 15.80 3.20 -2.16
C LEU A 42 14.59 3.92 -1.53
N ILE A 43 14.57 4.08 -0.20
CA ILE A 43 13.52 4.80 0.52
C ILE A 43 13.48 6.26 0.06
N GLU A 44 14.64 6.90 -0.04
CA GLU A 44 14.76 8.28 -0.50
C GLU A 44 14.27 8.43 -1.94
N THR A 45 14.77 7.59 -2.85
CA THR A 45 14.38 7.60 -4.27
C THR A 45 12.88 7.36 -4.44
N MET A 46 12.30 6.41 -3.71
CA MET A 46 10.85 6.15 -3.73
C MET A 46 10.05 7.31 -3.16
N ALA A 47 10.55 8.00 -2.13
CA ALA A 47 9.92 9.21 -1.62
C ALA A 47 9.93 10.35 -2.65
N GLN A 48 11.03 10.53 -3.39
CA GLN A 48 11.09 11.50 -4.48
C GLN A 48 10.12 11.14 -5.62
N GLY A 49 10.06 9.87 -6.02
CA GLY A 49 9.10 9.38 -7.02
C GLY A 49 7.64 9.61 -6.60
N ARG A 50 7.31 9.35 -5.32
CA ARG A 50 6.00 9.65 -4.73
C ARG A 50 5.66 11.13 -4.81
N ARG A 51 6.58 12.01 -4.41
CA ARG A 51 6.38 13.47 -4.47
C ARG A 51 6.19 13.95 -5.92
N GLY A 52 6.95 13.40 -6.87
CA GLY A 52 6.80 13.72 -8.29
C GLY A 52 5.42 13.35 -8.84
N LEU A 53 4.91 12.17 -8.48
CA LEU A 53 3.57 11.72 -8.87
C LEU A 53 2.46 12.56 -8.21
N ALA A 54 2.58 12.86 -6.91
CA ALA A 54 1.64 13.72 -6.20
C ALA A 54 1.56 15.12 -6.83
N ARG A 55 2.70 15.75 -7.11
CA ARG A 55 2.76 17.05 -7.83
C ARG A 55 2.16 16.99 -9.22
N ALA A 56 2.23 15.85 -9.89
CA ALA A 56 1.63 15.65 -11.20
C ALA A 56 0.11 15.42 -11.15
N GLY A 57 -0.50 15.32 -9.96
CA GLY A 57 -1.91 14.96 -9.78
C GLY A 57 -2.20 13.48 -10.07
N LYS A 58 -1.17 12.64 -10.11
CA LYS A 58 -1.29 11.21 -10.42
C LYS A 58 -1.31 10.39 -9.14
N ILE A 59 -2.25 9.47 -9.06
CA ILE A 59 -2.36 8.56 -7.92
C ILE A 59 -1.26 7.50 -8.04
N MET A 60 -0.53 7.25 -6.95
CA MET A 60 0.34 6.09 -6.89
C MET A 60 -0.53 4.85 -6.71
N PRO A 61 -0.57 3.91 -7.68
CA PRO A 61 -1.31 2.68 -7.49
C PRO A 61 -0.71 1.92 -6.30
N SER A 62 -1.47 1.82 -5.21
CA SER A 62 -1.19 0.82 -4.18
C SER A 62 -1.28 -0.58 -4.80
N ARG A 63 -0.49 -1.52 -4.27
CA ARG A 63 -0.54 -2.95 -4.68
C ARG A 63 -1.96 -3.52 -4.61
N TYR A 64 -2.77 -3.00 -3.70
CA TYR A 64 -4.21 -3.22 -3.66
C TYR A 64 -4.92 -1.88 -3.48
N PRO A 65 -5.90 -1.53 -4.34
CA PRO A 65 -6.74 -0.35 -4.09
C PRO A 65 -7.45 -0.49 -2.74
N PRO A 66 -7.70 0.61 -2.02
CA PRO A 66 -8.55 0.60 -0.83
C PRO A 66 -9.90 -0.06 -1.14
N TYR A 67 -10.49 -0.77 -0.18
CA TYR A 67 -11.75 -1.48 -0.39
C TYR A 67 -12.87 -0.49 -0.79
N GLY A 68 -13.73 -0.85 -1.75
CA GLY A 68 -14.68 0.10 -2.34
C GLY A 68 -14.12 0.92 -3.50
N TYR A 69 -12.80 0.88 -3.74
CA TYR A 69 -12.17 1.49 -4.91
C TYR A 69 -11.58 0.43 -5.83
N GLU A 70 -11.59 0.74 -7.12
CA GLU A 70 -10.86 0.00 -8.14
C GLU A 70 -9.94 0.93 -8.92
N TYR A 71 -8.79 0.40 -9.34
CA TYR A 71 -7.78 1.17 -10.06
C TYR A 71 -7.94 0.97 -11.56
N ASP A 72 -8.24 2.05 -12.26
CA ASP A 72 -8.19 2.10 -13.71
C ASP A 72 -6.72 2.30 -14.15
N ARG A 73 -6.17 1.31 -14.87
CA ARG A 73 -4.79 1.35 -15.37
C ARG A 73 -4.61 2.32 -16.52
N ASP A 74 -5.64 2.54 -17.32
CA ASP A 74 -5.59 3.39 -18.51
C ASP A 74 -5.67 4.85 -18.12
N ARG A 75 -6.58 5.19 -17.19
CA ARG A 75 -6.77 6.55 -16.66
C ARG A 75 -5.85 6.88 -15.50
N ARG A 76 -5.14 5.89 -14.95
CA ARG A 76 -4.27 5.99 -13.76
C ARG A 76 -4.96 6.65 -12.57
N THR A 77 -6.23 6.31 -12.37
CA THR A 77 -7.10 6.88 -11.33
C THR A 77 -7.88 5.79 -10.60
N TYR A 78 -8.43 6.13 -9.43
CA TYR A 78 -9.39 5.28 -8.73
C TYR A 78 -10.81 5.61 -9.16
N PHE A 79 -11.64 4.58 -9.33
CA PHE A 79 -13.09 4.71 -9.44
C PHE A 79 -13.77 3.97 -8.29
N VAL A 80 -14.99 4.39 -7.98
CA VAL A 80 -15.80 3.80 -6.92
C VAL A 80 -16.49 2.54 -7.44
N ASP A 81 -16.32 1.43 -6.72
CA ASP A 81 -17.11 0.22 -6.87
C ASP A 81 -18.28 0.31 -5.89
N GLU A 82 -19.45 0.70 -6.41
CA GLU A 82 -20.61 1.04 -5.60
C GLU A 82 -21.07 -0.11 -4.70
N GLY A 83 -20.99 -1.36 -5.19
CA GLY A 83 -21.39 -2.53 -4.42
C GLY A 83 -20.49 -2.76 -3.20
N ARG A 84 -19.18 -2.56 -3.36
CA ARG A 84 -18.24 -2.61 -2.23
C ARG A 84 -18.31 -1.36 -1.38
N MET A 85 -18.65 -0.21 -1.96
CA MET A 85 -18.75 1.05 -1.23
C MET A 85 -19.94 1.10 -0.27
N GLU A 86 -21.03 0.38 -0.56
CA GLU A 86 -22.14 0.19 0.39
C GLU A 86 -21.69 -0.48 1.71
N VAL A 87 -20.74 -1.42 1.62
CA VAL A 87 -20.19 -2.09 2.82
C VAL A 87 -19.38 -1.09 3.64
N VAL A 88 -18.63 -0.20 2.98
CA VAL A 88 -17.89 0.88 3.62
C VAL A 88 -18.85 1.86 4.31
N ARG A 89 -19.90 2.31 3.62
CA ARG A 89 -20.97 3.15 4.22
C ARG A 89 -21.59 2.50 5.45
N THR A 90 -21.89 1.20 5.35
CA THR A 90 -22.44 0.44 6.47
C THR A 90 -21.49 0.39 7.66
N LEU A 91 -20.18 0.20 7.42
CA LEU A 91 -19.15 0.27 8.46
C LEU A 91 -19.15 1.63 9.16
N PHE A 92 -19.08 2.72 8.42
CA PHE A 92 -19.06 4.08 8.98
C PHE A 92 -20.34 4.43 9.72
N ARG A 93 -21.52 4.05 9.20
CA ARG A 93 -22.79 4.21 9.91
C ARG A 93 -22.80 3.48 11.24
N MET A 94 -22.38 2.21 11.26
CA MET A 94 -22.38 1.41 12.48
C MET A 94 -21.40 1.93 13.54
N VAL A 95 -20.22 2.40 13.13
CA VAL A 95 -19.20 2.92 14.06
C VAL A 95 -19.49 4.35 14.49
N GLY A 96 -19.79 5.23 13.54
CA GLY A 96 -19.94 6.67 13.75
C GLY A 96 -21.33 7.09 14.25
N ALA A 97 -22.40 6.60 13.61
CA ALA A 97 -23.76 6.98 13.98
C ALA A 97 -24.35 6.10 15.09
N GLU A 98 -24.09 4.79 15.04
CA GLU A 98 -24.64 3.83 16.01
C GLU A 98 -23.70 3.55 17.20
N GLY A 99 -22.45 4.02 17.15
CA GLY A 99 -21.47 3.85 18.23
C GLY A 99 -21.06 2.40 18.50
N LYS A 100 -21.23 1.49 17.52
CA LYS A 100 -20.92 0.07 17.70
C LYS A 100 -19.42 -0.16 17.76
N ALA A 101 -19.00 -0.99 18.72
CA ALA A 101 -17.64 -1.49 18.76
C ALA A 101 -17.32 -2.30 17.49
N LEU A 102 -16.08 -2.21 17.00
CA LEU A 102 -15.62 -2.91 15.78
C LEU A 102 -15.86 -4.42 15.82
N TRP A 103 -15.82 -5.04 17.00
CA TRP A 103 -16.15 -6.46 17.17
C TRP A 103 -17.63 -6.76 16.90
N ALA A 104 -18.53 -5.86 17.30
CA ALA A 104 -19.96 -5.96 16.98
C ALA A 104 -20.20 -5.76 15.48
N VAL A 105 -19.45 -4.86 14.83
CA VAL A 105 -19.49 -4.68 13.38
C VAL A 105 -19.05 -5.94 12.65
N LYS A 106 -17.91 -6.55 13.05
CA LYS A 106 -17.46 -7.83 12.50
C LYS A 106 -18.57 -8.88 12.58
N ARG A 107 -19.18 -9.07 13.75
CA ARG A 107 -20.26 -10.06 13.94
C ARG A 107 -21.46 -9.80 13.04
N ALA A 108 -21.83 -8.53 12.86
CA ALA A 108 -22.91 -8.17 11.95
C ALA A 108 -22.54 -8.46 10.49
N PHE A 109 -21.29 -8.19 10.11
CA PHE A 109 -20.81 -8.44 8.75
C PHE A 109 -20.75 -9.94 8.44
N ASP A 110 -20.28 -10.75 9.38
CA ASP A 110 -20.28 -12.20 9.24
C ASP A 110 -21.71 -12.74 9.14
N ALA A 111 -22.66 -12.22 9.95
CA ALA A 111 -24.06 -12.63 9.91
C ALA A 111 -24.78 -12.20 8.63
N ALA A 112 -24.42 -11.04 8.06
CA ALA A 112 -24.93 -10.53 6.79
C ALA A 112 -24.26 -11.19 5.57
N GLY A 113 -23.20 -11.98 5.77
CA GLY A 113 -22.47 -12.64 4.69
C GLY A 113 -21.61 -11.68 3.85
N TYR A 114 -21.17 -10.54 4.40
CA TYR A 114 -20.26 -9.66 3.67
C TYR A 114 -18.88 -10.29 3.53
N GLU A 115 -18.39 -10.36 2.30
CA GLU A 115 -17.07 -10.91 2.01
C GLU A 115 -16.03 -9.82 1.71
N THR A 116 -14.78 -10.11 2.07
CA THR A 116 -13.64 -9.27 1.67
C THR A 116 -13.35 -9.41 0.17
N ARG A 117 -12.49 -8.54 -0.38
CA ARG A 117 -12.14 -8.54 -1.83
C ARG A 117 -11.60 -9.88 -2.35
N ARG A 118 -11.04 -10.73 -1.48
CA ARG A 118 -10.49 -12.05 -1.83
C ARG A 118 -11.39 -13.22 -1.40
N GLY A 119 -12.60 -12.92 -0.93
CA GLY A 119 -13.43 -13.89 -0.21
C GLY A 119 -12.95 -14.09 1.23
N GLY A 120 -13.86 -14.50 2.09
CA GLY A 120 -13.59 -14.80 3.50
C GLY A 120 -14.00 -13.71 4.49
N PHE A 121 -13.68 -13.95 5.76
CA PHE A 121 -14.20 -13.21 6.91
C PHE A 121 -13.51 -11.86 7.14
N TRP A 122 -14.23 -10.97 7.81
CA TRP A 122 -13.68 -9.70 8.26
C TRP A 122 -12.84 -9.86 9.53
N HIS A 123 -11.64 -9.28 9.52
CA HIS A 123 -10.84 -9.12 10.72
C HIS A 123 -11.07 -7.73 11.33
N VAL A 124 -11.11 -7.66 12.67
CA VAL A 124 -11.29 -6.39 13.40
C VAL A 124 -10.18 -5.39 13.06
N SER A 125 -8.95 -5.87 12.86
CA SER A 125 -7.83 -5.04 12.41
C SER A 125 -8.10 -4.39 11.06
N THR A 126 -8.63 -5.15 10.09
CA THR A 126 -8.98 -4.62 8.77
C THR A 126 -10.07 -3.55 8.85
N LEU A 127 -11.11 -3.78 9.65
CA LEU A 127 -12.16 -2.79 9.87
C LEU A 127 -11.60 -1.52 10.54
N ARG A 128 -10.72 -1.67 11.53
CA ARG A 128 -10.02 -0.55 12.16
C ARG A 128 -9.19 0.24 11.14
N ASP A 129 -8.40 -0.45 10.33
CA ASP A 129 -7.54 0.18 9.34
C ASP A 129 -8.38 0.94 8.30
N MET A 130 -9.55 0.43 7.92
CA MET A 130 -10.49 1.15 7.06
C MET A 130 -11.04 2.41 7.73
N VAL A 131 -11.49 2.33 8.98
CA VAL A 131 -12.03 3.49 9.72
C VAL A 131 -10.98 4.58 9.91
N LEU A 132 -9.71 4.20 10.11
CA LEU A 132 -8.62 5.15 10.29
C LEU A 132 -8.00 5.66 8.98
N ASN A 133 -8.40 5.11 7.83
CA ASN A 133 -7.81 5.48 6.56
C ASN A 133 -8.43 6.78 6.03
N ASP A 134 -7.58 7.79 5.83
CA ASP A 134 -7.96 9.11 5.33
C ASP A 134 -8.61 9.08 3.94
N VAL A 135 -8.44 8.01 3.17
CA VAL A 135 -9.10 7.83 1.86
C VAL A 135 -10.63 7.88 1.97
N TYR A 136 -11.20 7.42 3.09
CA TYR A 136 -12.65 7.40 3.28
C TYR A 136 -13.20 8.67 3.92
N LYS A 137 -12.34 9.57 4.40
CA LYS A 137 -12.79 10.84 4.95
C LYS A 137 -13.37 11.69 3.82
N PRO A 138 -14.55 12.31 4.02
CA PRO A 138 -15.01 13.34 3.11
C PRO A 138 -14.03 14.49 3.16
N HIS A 139 -13.33 14.74 2.05
CA HIS A 139 -12.50 15.93 1.90
C HIS A 139 -13.32 16.98 1.16
N THR A 140 -13.41 18.17 1.75
CA THR A 140 -13.98 19.32 1.07
C THR A 140 -13.03 19.83 -0.02
N ARG A 141 -13.54 20.49 -1.06
CA ARG A 141 -12.73 21.06 -2.15
C ARG A 141 -11.65 22.01 -1.62
N GLU A 142 -11.94 22.73 -0.53
CA GLU A 142 -10.99 23.63 0.14
C GLU A 142 -9.84 22.88 0.85
N GLU A 143 -10.14 21.73 1.48
CA GLU A 143 -9.13 20.86 2.05
C GLU A 143 -8.26 20.23 0.95
N LEU A 144 -8.86 19.80 -0.17
CA LEU A 144 -8.12 19.27 -1.33
C LEU A 144 -7.23 20.34 -1.99
N ARG A 145 -7.69 21.60 -2.09
CA ARG A 145 -6.87 22.74 -2.53
C ARG A 145 -5.68 22.97 -1.60
N THR A 146 -5.90 22.94 -0.29
CA THR A 146 -4.85 23.12 0.72
C THR A 146 -3.81 21.99 0.68
N LEU A 147 -4.25 20.77 0.36
CA LEU A 147 -3.39 19.61 0.17
C LEU A 147 -2.59 19.64 -1.16
N GLY A 148 -2.78 20.68 -1.99
CA GLY A 148 -2.01 20.90 -3.22
C GLY A 148 -2.48 20.05 -4.41
N VAL A 149 -3.74 19.63 -4.42
CA VAL A 149 -4.36 18.98 -5.59
C VAL A 149 -4.50 20.01 -6.71
N LYS A 150 -4.16 19.63 -7.95
CA LYS A 150 -4.27 20.50 -9.12
C LYS A 150 -5.72 20.89 -9.38
N GLU A 151 -5.95 22.15 -9.75
CA GLU A 151 -7.30 22.69 -10.03
C GLU A 151 -8.04 21.90 -11.13
N GLU A 152 -7.32 21.37 -12.12
CA GLU A 152 -7.85 20.49 -13.17
C GLU A 152 -8.58 19.24 -12.64
N VAL A 153 -8.15 18.72 -11.47
CA VAL A 153 -8.77 17.56 -10.81
C VAL A 153 -9.94 18.02 -9.93
N LEU A 154 -9.88 19.24 -9.40
CA LEU A 154 -10.93 19.84 -8.57
C LEU A 154 -12.12 20.33 -9.41
N ASP A 155 -11.90 20.67 -10.67
CA ASP A 155 -12.94 21.13 -11.60
C ASP A 155 -13.81 19.97 -12.14
N GLY A 156 -13.33 18.73 -12.01
CA GLY A 156 -14.10 17.52 -12.29
C GLY A 156 -14.90 16.99 -11.08
N LEU A 157 -14.84 17.69 -9.95
CA LEU A 157 -15.46 17.32 -8.68
C LEU A 157 -16.61 18.30 -8.36
N ASP A 158 -17.77 17.77 -8.00
CA ASP A 158 -19.01 18.53 -7.82
C ASP A 158 -18.93 19.51 -6.63
N GLU A 159 -19.14 20.81 -6.86
CA GLU A 159 -18.80 21.91 -5.93
C GLU A 159 -19.42 21.82 -4.52
N CYS A 160 -20.53 21.10 -4.37
CA CYS A 160 -21.34 21.06 -3.14
C CYS A 160 -21.43 19.67 -2.49
N ALA A 161 -20.77 18.65 -3.02
CA ALA A 161 -20.84 17.30 -2.47
C ALA A 161 -19.61 16.98 -1.61
N PRO A 162 -19.77 16.46 -0.37
CA PRO A 162 -18.64 15.89 0.35
C PRO A 162 -18.07 14.72 -0.47
N HIS A 163 -16.83 14.84 -0.93
CA HIS A 163 -16.18 13.78 -1.69
C HIS A 163 -15.53 12.80 -0.73
N GLY A 164 -16.29 11.77 -0.39
CA GLY A 164 -15.93 10.71 0.54
C GLY A 164 -17.20 10.01 1.02
N VAL A 165 -17.03 8.88 1.68
CA VAL A 165 -18.14 8.00 2.06
C VAL A 165 -18.64 8.44 3.43
N SER A 166 -19.85 9.02 3.50
CA SER A 166 -20.58 9.22 4.77
C SER A 166 -21.26 7.93 5.24
#